data_AF-B8G4L3-F1
#
_entry.id   AF-B8G4L3-F1
#
_cell.length_a   1.000
_cell.length_b   1.000
_cell.length_c   1.000
_cell.angle_alpha   90.00
_cell.angle_beta   90.00
_cell.angle_gamma   90.00
#
_symmetry.space_group_name_H-M   'P 1'
#
loop_
_entity.id
_entity.type
_entity.pdbx_description
1 polymer ?
#
loop_
_entity_poly.entity_id
_entity_poly.type
_entity_poly.pdbx_seq_one_letter_code
_entity_poly.pdbx_strand_id
1 'polypeptide(L)'
;MTTPKVSIILPIRNAATTLAACLRSLARQTFTDYEVLAIDDGSDDESAAMVADAAAHDARIVPINAGRIGLAAALNLGLALARAPIIARMDADDVMHPDRLALQYQALRTQHDLALIACRVVAFPARAVRAGYREYLRWQNRVLTPEQVAAEIYVESPFAHPSVMFWKTAVQALGGYTTDQWPEDYELWLRMYTTGLRMAKLPRYLLGWRERPDRTSRVDPRYARTIFDELRANFLARDPRLHRGRPLVYWGAGRVTRQRARRLIDRGFAPEAWIDVDPDKIGQIIWGVPVHTPSWLNRRPRPFVLVYVTNHGARDLINSWLTEMGYQPGEDYLGVG
;
A
#
# COMPACT_ATOMS: atom_id res chain seq x y z
N MET A 1 -16.31 26.82 16.05
CA MET A 1 -14.98 26.57 15.45
C MET A 1 -15.18 26.32 13.95
N THR A 2 -14.34 26.88 13.10
CA THR A 2 -14.38 26.63 11.65
C THR A 2 -13.95 25.20 11.34
N THR A 3 -14.57 24.56 10.34
CA THR A 3 -14.17 23.23 9.88
C THR A 3 -12.77 23.28 9.28
N PRO A 4 -11.80 22.49 9.78
CA PRO A 4 -10.44 22.48 9.24
C PRO A 4 -10.42 21.88 7.82
N LYS A 5 -9.41 22.24 7.03
CA LYS A 5 -9.22 21.67 5.68
C LYS A 5 -8.67 20.25 5.70
N VAL A 6 -7.88 19.91 6.71
CA VAL A 6 -7.27 18.57 6.87
C VAL A 6 -7.46 18.08 8.32
N SER A 7 -7.89 16.83 8.49
CA SER A 7 -7.84 16.13 9.77
C SER A 7 -6.73 15.10 9.71
N ILE A 8 -5.79 15.16 10.64
CA ILE A 8 -4.71 14.18 10.76
C ILE A 8 -5.16 13.10 11.73
N ILE A 9 -5.21 11.85 11.27
CA ILE A 9 -5.48 10.69 12.14
C ILE A 9 -4.13 10.13 12.61
N LEU A 10 -3.86 10.28 13.90
CA LEU A 10 -2.63 9.87 14.59
C LEU A 10 -2.96 8.80 15.65
N PRO A 11 -2.98 7.50 15.29
CA PRO A 11 -3.08 6.42 16.26
C PRO A 11 -1.79 6.31 17.06
N ILE A 12 -1.93 6.07 18.36
CA ILE A 12 -0.84 6.04 19.34
C ILE A 12 -0.97 4.79 20.18
N ARG A 13 0.12 4.04 20.28
CA ARG A 13 0.26 2.90 21.19
C ARG A 13 1.71 2.84 21.64
N ASN A 14 1.96 3.12 22.91
CA ASN A 14 3.28 3.01 23.55
C ASN A 14 4.40 3.69 22.75
N ALA A 15 4.19 4.96 22.40
CA ALA A 15 5.05 5.73 21.52
C ALA A 15 5.93 6.75 22.27
N ALA A 16 6.05 6.71 23.60
CA ALA A 16 6.67 7.78 24.39
C ALA A 16 8.09 8.17 23.89
N THR A 17 8.86 7.17 23.45
CA THR A 17 10.24 7.36 22.93
C THR A 17 10.32 8.10 21.58
N THR A 18 9.22 8.19 20.84
CA THR A 18 9.20 8.73 19.47
C THR A 18 8.21 9.87 19.27
N LEU A 19 7.16 9.91 20.09
CA LEU A 19 6.03 10.83 19.98
C LEU A 19 6.47 12.30 20.03
N ALA A 20 7.46 12.64 20.86
CA ALA A 20 7.99 14.00 20.93
C ALA A 20 8.54 14.50 19.57
N ALA A 21 9.19 13.63 18.79
CA ALA A 21 9.66 13.99 17.45
C ALA A 21 8.50 14.13 16.45
N CYS A 22 7.51 13.24 16.53
CA CYS A 22 6.30 13.29 15.73
C CYS A 22 5.53 14.61 15.96
N LEU A 23 5.21 14.94 17.22
CA LEU A 23 4.49 16.17 17.60
C LEU A 23 5.24 17.44 17.18
N ARG A 24 6.57 17.50 17.36
CA ARG A 24 7.38 18.62 16.86
C ARG A 24 7.30 18.76 15.34
N SER A 25 7.20 17.66 14.59
CA SER A 25 7.10 17.70 13.13
C SER A 25 5.72 18.20 12.65
N LEU A 26 4.66 17.89 13.40
CA LEU A 26 3.31 18.42 13.18
C LEU A 26 3.29 19.93 13.42
N ALA A 27 3.82 20.38 14.56
CA ALA A 27 3.86 21.80 14.91
C ALA A 27 4.62 22.67 13.87
N ARG A 28 5.58 22.08 13.14
CA ARG A 28 6.39 22.75 12.11
C ARG A 28 5.78 22.76 10.71
N GLN A 29 4.55 22.26 10.53
CA GLN A 29 3.91 22.30 9.21
C GLN A 29 3.67 23.74 8.74
N THR A 30 3.96 24.02 7.47
CA THR A 30 3.72 25.32 6.83
C THR A 30 2.23 25.55 6.54
N PHE A 31 1.46 24.47 6.37
CA PHE A 31 0.02 24.50 6.30
C PHE A 31 -0.58 24.53 7.70
N THR A 32 -1.43 25.51 8.02
CA THR A 32 -1.92 25.74 9.40
C THR A 32 -3.37 25.33 9.65
N ASP A 33 -4.16 25.14 8.59
CA ASP A 33 -5.61 24.89 8.65
C ASP A 33 -5.93 23.39 8.80
N TYR A 34 -5.47 22.81 9.92
CA TYR A 34 -5.64 21.39 10.22
C TYR A 34 -5.98 21.12 11.69
N GLU A 35 -6.52 19.94 11.96
CA GLU A 35 -6.63 19.35 13.30
C GLU A 35 -5.86 18.02 13.38
N VAL A 36 -5.48 17.61 14.58
CA VAL A 36 -4.83 16.32 14.86
C VAL A 36 -5.72 15.55 15.82
N LEU A 37 -6.29 14.43 15.34
CA LEU A 37 -6.97 13.47 16.17
C LEU A 37 -5.92 12.49 16.71
N ALA A 38 -5.45 12.74 17.93
CA ALA A 38 -4.43 11.94 18.61
C ALA A 38 -5.14 10.83 19.39
N ILE A 39 -5.23 9.64 18.77
CA ILE A 39 -6.05 8.53 19.23
C ILE A 39 -5.16 7.55 19.99
N ASP A 40 -5.24 7.59 21.31
CA ASP A 40 -4.57 6.64 22.18
C ASP A 40 -5.31 5.29 22.18
N ASP A 41 -4.67 4.26 21.63
CA ASP A 41 -5.15 2.88 21.57
C ASP A 41 -4.72 2.10 22.84
N GLY A 42 -4.93 2.73 24.00
CA GLY A 42 -4.71 2.16 25.33
C GLY A 42 -3.25 2.02 25.71
N SER A 43 -2.46 3.10 25.56
CA SER A 43 -1.06 3.07 25.96
C SER A 43 -0.90 2.85 27.47
N ASP A 44 0.19 2.17 27.85
CA ASP A 44 0.59 1.93 29.24
C ASP A 44 1.91 2.64 29.61
N ASP A 45 2.41 3.49 28.71
CA ASP A 45 3.55 4.39 28.93
C ASP A 45 3.11 5.86 29.01
N GLU A 46 4.06 6.79 28.95
CA GLU A 46 3.81 8.23 29.07
C GLU A 46 3.12 8.86 27.86
N SER A 47 2.79 8.11 26.80
CA SER A 47 2.26 8.64 25.55
C SER A 47 1.00 9.48 25.74
N ALA A 48 0.04 9.01 26.55
CA ALA A 48 -1.20 9.72 26.80
C ALA A 48 -0.97 11.07 27.51
N ALA A 49 -0.04 11.10 28.49
CA ALA A 49 0.33 12.32 29.19
C ALA A 49 1.04 13.33 28.26
N MET A 50 1.92 12.84 27.38
CA MET A 50 2.59 13.68 26.38
C MET A 50 1.61 14.32 25.38
N VAL A 51 0.57 13.59 24.97
CA VAL A 51 -0.48 14.17 24.09
C VAL A 51 -1.32 15.20 24.84
N ALA A 52 -1.67 14.94 26.10
CA ALA A 52 -2.42 15.89 26.92
C ALA A 52 -1.65 17.21 27.11
N ASP A 53 -0.35 17.12 27.40
CA ASP A 53 0.54 18.29 27.48
C ASP A 53 0.62 19.04 26.14
N ALA A 54 0.78 18.33 25.03
CA ALA A 54 0.80 18.96 23.71
C ALA A 54 -0.52 19.68 23.36
N ALA A 55 -1.66 19.08 23.72
CA ALA A 55 -2.98 19.69 23.51
C ALA A 55 -3.23 20.92 24.40
N ALA A 56 -2.60 21.00 25.57
CA ALA A 56 -2.63 22.20 26.41
C ALA A 56 -1.92 23.40 25.75
N HIS A 57 -0.95 23.14 24.86
CA HIS A 57 -0.15 24.17 24.18
C HIS A 57 -0.54 24.40 22.71
N ASP A 58 -1.23 23.45 22.08
CA ASP A 58 -1.68 23.53 20.69
C ASP A 58 -3.12 23.04 20.54
N ALA A 59 -4.04 23.99 20.39
CA ALA A 59 -5.49 23.73 20.27
C ALA A 59 -5.89 22.92 19.03
N ARG A 60 -4.96 22.68 18.08
CA ARG A 60 -5.20 21.78 16.94
C ARG A 60 -5.17 20.32 17.34
N ILE A 61 -4.52 19.98 18.46
CA ILE A 61 -4.38 18.61 18.94
C ILE A 61 -5.60 18.27 19.80
N VAL A 62 -6.31 17.21 19.40
CA VAL A 62 -7.49 16.68 20.06
C VAL A 62 -7.15 15.29 20.61
N PRO A 63 -6.87 15.18 21.92
CA PRO A 63 -6.63 13.89 22.57
C PRO A 63 -7.91 13.05 22.58
N ILE A 64 -7.81 11.78 22.18
CA ILE A 64 -8.91 10.83 22.18
C ILE A 64 -8.40 9.55 22.83
N ASN A 65 -8.98 9.17 23.97
CA ASN A 65 -8.74 7.86 24.55
C ASN A 65 -9.73 6.86 23.94
N ALA A 66 -9.22 5.90 23.18
CA ALA A 66 -10.02 4.87 22.54
C ALA A 66 -10.10 3.58 23.37
N GLY A 67 -9.31 3.45 24.44
CA GLY A 67 -9.01 2.16 25.05
C GLY A 67 -8.21 1.28 24.10
N ARG A 68 -8.18 -0.04 24.33
CA ARG A 68 -7.44 -1.00 23.49
C ARG A 68 -8.36 -1.63 22.45
N ILE A 69 -8.55 -0.96 21.33
CA ILE A 69 -9.45 -1.36 20.24
C ILE A 69 -8.69 -1.83 18.98
N GLY A 70 -7.39 -1.58 18.89
CA GLY A 70 -6.54 -1.96 17.77
C GLY A 70 -6.48 -0.91 16.66
N LEU A 71 -5.41 -0.96 15.86
CA LEU A 71 -5.09 0.03 14.84
C LEU A 71 -6.26 0.35 13.89
N ALA A 72 -6.83 -0.65 13.22
CA ALA A 72 -7.90 -0.41 12.24
C ALA A 72 -9.15 0.23 12.86
N ALA A 73 -9.53 -0.18 14.07
CA ALA A 73 -10.65 0.42 14.80
C ALA A 73 -10.34 1.86 15.24
N ALA A 74 -9.11 2.13 15.69
CA ALA A 74 -8.65 3.49 16.00
C ALA A 74 -8.66 4.40 14.75
N LEU A 75 -8.28 3.88 13.59
CA LEU A 75 -8.34 4.62 12.32
C LEU A 75 -9.79 4.94 11.91
N ASN A 76 -10.71 3.98 12.08
CA ASN A 76 -12.14 4.18 11.80
C ASN A 76 -12.77 5.17 12.78
N LEU A 77 -12.39 5.12 14.07
CA LEU A 77 -12.80 6.12 15.06
C LEU A 77 -12.34 7.52 14.64
N GLY A 78 -11.07 7.65 14.22
CA GLY A 78 -10.54 8.90 13.67
C GLY A 78 -11.30 9.38 12.43
N LEU A 79 -11.65 8.46 11.52
CA LEU A 79 -12.40 8.78 10.31
C LEU A 79 -13.80 9.30 10.63
N ALA A 80 -14.45 8.74 11.64
CA ALA A 80 -15.77 9.16 12.11
C ALA A 80 -15.74 10.53 12.79
N LEU A 81 -14.71 10.80 13.60
CA LEU A 81 -14.57 12.05 14.36
C LEU A 81 -14.00 13.21 13.53
N ALA A 82 -13.30 12.92 12.42
CA ALA A 82 -12.70 13.93 11.56
C ALA A 82 -13.72 14.91 10.99
N ARG A 83 -13.49 16.20 11.22
CA ARG A 83 -14.35 17.29 10.71
C ARG A 83 -13.99 17.67 9.28
N ALA A 84 -12.71 17.56 8.91
CA ALA A 84 -12.25 17.94 7.59
C ALA A 84 -12.76 17.01 6.48
N PRO A 85 -12.86 17.52 5.23
CA PRO A 85 -13.17 16.69 4.07
C PRO A 85 -11.97 15.83 3.63
N ILE A 86 -10.75 16.20 4.02
CA ILE A 86 -9.51 15.50 3.67
C ILE A 86 -8.87 14.95 4.93
N ILE A 87 -8.46 13.68 4.85
CA ILE A 87 -7.76 12.98 5.92
C ILE A 87 -6.29 12.85 5.54
N ALA A 88 -5.40 13.16 6.47
CA ALA A 88 -3.99 12.77 6.39
C ALA A 88 -3.69 11.69 7.43
N ARG A 89 -2.91 10.68 7.03
CA ARG A 89 -2.38 9.67 7.96
C ARG A 89 -1.03 10.12 8.53
N MET A 90 -0.77 9.70 9.76
CA MET A 90 0.53 9.84 10.43
C MET A 90 0.68 8.71 11.45
N ASP A 91 1.88 8.16 11.59
CA ASP A 91 2.19 7.23 12.69
C ASP A 91 2.95 7.99 13.79
N ALA A 92 2.70 7.61 15.05
CA ALA A 92 3.25 8.30 16.24
C ALA A 92 4.78 8.24 16.36
N ASP A 93 5.42 7.42 15.53
CA ASP A 93 6.85 7.23 15.46
C ASP A 93 7.53 7.95 14.29
N ASP A 94 6.76 8.47 13.34
CA ASP A 94 7.27 9.08 12.11
C ASP A 94 7.57 10.58 12.25
N VAL A 95 8.13 11.17 11.20
CA VAL A 95 8.44 12.61 11.13
C VAL A 95 7.99 13.17 9.79
N MET A 96 7.09 14.16 9.81
CA MET A 96 6.67 14.85 8.58
C MET A 96 7.68 15.92 8.15
N HIS A 97 7.87 16.07 6.83
CA HIS A 97 8.50 17.26 6.26
C HIS A 97 7.57 18.48 6.45
N PRO A 98 8.08 19.69 6.73
CA PRO A 98 7.28 20.90 6.97
C PRO A 98 6.22 21.21 5.89
N ASP A 99 6.53 20.92 4.62
CA ASP A 99 5.64 21.19 3.49
C ASP A 99 4.69 20.05 3.12
N ARG A 100 4.68 18.94 3.88
CA ARG A 100 3.92 17.75 3.50
C ARG A 100 2.44 18.07 3.29
N LEU A 101 1.81 18.68 4.30
CA LEU A 101 0.38 18.96 4.27
C LEU A 101 0.02 19.93 3.14
N ALA A 102 0.78 21.01 2.97
CA ALA A 102 0.54 22.01 1.93
C ALA A 102 0.58 21.40 0.52
N LEU A 103 1.62 20.62 0.22
CA LEU A 103 1.83 20.04 -1.10
C LEU A 103 0.80 18.95 -1.43
N GLN A 104 0.48 18.07 -0.47
CA GLN A 104 -0.52 17.03 -0.68
C GLN A 104 -1.94 17.60 -0.77
N TYR A 105 -2.27 18.58 0.08
CA TYR A 105 -3.56 19.29 0.01
C TYR A 105 -3.75 19.95 -1.35
N GLN A 106 -2.73 20.69 -1.83
CA GLN A 106 -2.78 21.33 -3.14
C GLN A 106 -2.97 20.31 -4.26
N ALA A 107 -2.29 19.16 -4.21
CA ALA A 107 -2.41 18.12 -5.22
C ALA A 107 -3.83 17.53 -5.31
N LEU A 108 -4.44 17.16 -4.18
CA LEU A 108 -5.85 16.69 -4.17
C LEU A 108 -6.83 17.78 -4.59
N ARG A 109 -6.50 19.05 -4.32
CA ARG A 109 -7.32 20.18 -4.73
C ARG A 109 -7.17 20.54 -6.20
N THR A 110 -6.08 20.22 -6.88
CA THR A 110 -5.94 20.51 -8.32
C THR A 110 -6.30 19.31 -9.20
N GLN A 111 -6.17 18.09 -8.69
CA GLN A 111 -6.50 16.85 -9.39
C GLN A 111 -7.74 16.21 -8.74
N HIS A 112 -8.91 16.73 -9.10
CA HIS A 112 -10.19 16.34 -8.47
C HIS A 112 -10.60 14.88 -8.68
N ASP A 113 -10.00 14.21 -9.66
CA ASP A 113 -10.20 12.80 -9.97
C ASP A 113 -9.39 11.85 -9.07
N LEU A 114 -8.43 12.37 -8.29
CA LEU A 114 -7.69 11.58 -7.31
C LEU A 114 -8.50 11.40 -6.03
N ALA A 115 -8.68 10.15 -5.62
CA ALA A 115 -9.23 9.79 -4.32
C ALA A 115 -8.16 9.85 -3.20
N LEU A 116 -6.90 9.59 -3.55
CA LEU A 116 -5.77 9.52 -2.63
C LEU A 116 -4.48 10.03 -3.28
N ILE A 117 -3.70 10.79 -2.50
CA ILE A 117 -2.33 11.17 -2.81
C ILE A 117 -1.40 10.75 -1.66
N ALA A 118 -0.30 10.08 -1.97
CA ALA A 118 0.79 9.86 -1.01
C ALA A 118 2.04 10.67 -1.41
N CYS A 119 3.15 10.48 -0.72
CA CYS A 119 4.43 11.08 -1.06
C CYS A 119 5.54 10.04 -1.01
N ARG A 120 6.74 10.39 -1.50
CA ARG A 120 7.90 9.53 -1.29
C ARG A 120 8.31 9.57 0.18
N VAL A 121 8.87 8.47 0.64
CA VAL A 121 9.31 8.29 2.03
C VAL A 121 10.80 7.99 2.11
N VAL A 122 11.44 8.43 3.19
CA VAL A 122 12.81 8.08 3.54
C VAL A 122 12.79 7.26 4.81
N ALA A 123 13.27 6.02 4.77
CA ALA A 123 13.35 5.21 5.97
C ALA A 123 14.51 5.65 6.88
N PHE A 124 14.28 5.67 8.19
CA PHE A 124 15.29 6.08 9.18
C PHE A 124 15.12 5.34 10.52
N PRO A 125 16.17 5.19 11.34
CA PRO A 125 17.55 5.58 11.07
C PRO A 125 18.19 4.65 10.05
N ALA A 126 19.14 5.15 9.25
CA ALA A 126 19.74 4.41 8.13
C ALA A 126 20.33 3.04 8.55
N ARG A 127 20.87 2.95 9.77
CA ARG A 127 21.41 1.71 10.36
C ARG A 127 20.38 0.60 10.56
N ALA A 128 19.10 0.94 10.72
CA ALA A 128 18.02 -0.04 10.90
C ALA A 128 17.50 -0.57 9.55
N VAL A 129 17.80 0.09 8.44
CA VAL A 129 17.27 -0.25 7.12
C VAL A 129 18.10 -1.37 6.49
N ARG A 130 17.50 -2.56 6.34
CA ARG A 130 18.12 -3.73 5.71
C ARG A 130 18.01 -3.68 4.18
N ALA A 131 18.85 -4.45 3.48
CA ALA A 131 18.92 -4.47 2.01
C ALA A 131 17.55 -4.73 1.35
N GLY A 132 16.84 -5.80 1.73
CA GLY A 132 15.52 -6.10 1.14
C GLY A 132 14.48 -4.99 1.37
N TYR A 133 14.55 -4.25 2.48
CA TYR A 133 13.67 -3.12 2.70
C TYR A 133 14.07 -1.89 1.89
N ARG A 134 15.37 -1.65 1.65
CA ARG A 134 15.82 -0.64 0.69
C ARG A 134 15.23 -0.89 -0.69
N GLU A 135 15.20 -2.14 -1.13
CA GLU A 135 14.60 -2.54 -2.40
C GLU A 135 13.13 -2.22 -2.50
N TYR A 136 12.37 -2.61 -1.47
CA TYR A 136 10.97 -2.25 -1.36
C TYR A 136 10.76 -0.73 -1.42
N LEU A 137 11.57 0.07 -0.69
CA LEU A 137 11.48 1.52 -0.71
C LEU A 137 11.82 2.11 -2.09
N ARG A 138 12.81 1.54 -2.80
CA ARG A 138 13.16 1.97 -4.18
C ARG A 138 11.99 1.72 -5.13
N TRP A 139 11.42 0.52 -5.11
CA TRP A 139 10.24 0.19 -5.91
C TRP A 139 9.05 1.09 -5.53
N GLN A 140 8.71 1.14 -4.24
CA GLN A 140 7.57 1.92 -3.75
C GLN A 140 7.72 3.37 -4.20
N ASN A 141 8.85 4.06 -3.92
CA ASN A 141 9.06 5.46 -4.30
C ASN A 141 9.08 5.73 -5.83
N ARG A 142 9.17 4.72 -6.68
CA ARG A 142 9.10 4.82 -8.15
C ARG A 142 7.67 4.78 -8.69
N VAL A 143 6.74 4.12 -8.02
CA VAL A 143 5.33 4.04 -8.42
C VAL A 143 4.65 5.38 -8.11
N LEU A 144 4.33 6.21 -9.11
CA LEU A 144 3.87 7.60 -8.89
C LEU A 144 2.49 7.90 -9.46
N THR A 145 2.21 7.52 -10.70
CA THR A 145 0.97 7.89 -11.39
C THR A 145 -0.15 6.89 -11.10
N PRO A 146 -1.44 7.25 -11.31
CA PRO A 146 -2.54 6.30 -11.19
C PRO A 146 -2.37 5.03 -12.01
N GLU A 147 -1.82 5.15 -13.22
CA GLU A 147 -1.60 4.03 -14.14
C GLU A 147 -0.48 3.11 -13.62
N GLN A 148 0.59 3.69 -13.07
CA GLN A 148 1.65 2.92 -12.41
C GLN A 148 1.14 2.23 -11.15
N VAL A 149 0.33 2.91 -10.33
CA VAL A 149 -0.31 2.31 -9.16
C VAL A 149 -1.18 1.13 -9.58
N ALA A 150 -2.04 1.29 -10.60
CA ALA A 150 -2.90 0.24 -11.11
C ALA A 150 -2.13 -0.97 -11.67
N ALA A 151 -1.01 -0.74 -12.35
CA ALA A 151 -0.18 -1.81 -12.90
C ALA A 151 0.60 -2.58 -11.81
N GLU A 152 0.93 -1.91 -10.72
CA GLU A 152 1.79 -2.43 -9.65
C GLU A 152 1.01 -2.82 -8.38
N ILE A 153 -0.32 -2.60 -8.35
CA ILE A 153 -1.15 -2.79 -7.14
C ILE A 153 -1.10 -4.22 -6.60
N TYR A 154 -0.86 -5.22 -7.45
CA TYR A 154 -0.75 -6.64 -7.06
C TYR A 154 0.69 -7.07 -6.78
N VAL A 155 1.69 -6.21 -6.97
CA VAL A 155 3.09 -6.50 -6.62
C VAL A 155 3.32 -6.37 -5.12
N GLU A 156 2.97 -5.25 -4.53
CA GLU A 156 3.04 -5.04 -3.08
C GLU A 156 2.19 -3.81 -2.73
N SER A 157 2.11 -3.43 -1.44
CA SER A 157 1.49 -2.15 -1.07
C SER A 157 2.25 -0.96 -1.69
N PRO A 158 1.67 -0.19 -2.63
CA PRO A 158 2.38 0.86 -3.34
C PRO A 158 2.53 2.14 -2.50
N PHE A 159 1.93 2.20 -1.31
CA PHE A 159 1.95 3.36 -0.43
C PHE A 159 2.50 2.96 0.94
N ALA A 160 3.39 3.79 1.49
CA ALA A 160 3.61 3.77 2.93
C ALA A 160 2.37 4.39 3.59
N HIS A 161 1.66 3.63 4.43
CA HIS A 161 0.43 4.08 5.08
C HIS A 161 0.51 5.48 5.72
N PRO A 162 1.53 5.82 6.52
CA PRO A 162 1.61 7.15 7.14
C PRO A 162 1.86 8.28 6.15
N SER A 163 2.11 8.01 4.87
CA SER A 163 2.36 9.03 3.84
C SER A 163 1.09 9.49 3.12
N VAL A 164 -0.03 8.80 3.28
CA VAL A 164 -1.24 9.06 2.47
C VAL A 164 -2.03 10.26 2.97
N MET A 165 -2.73 10.89 2.04
CA MET A 165 -3.80 11.85 2.24
C MET A 165 -4.94 11.50 1.26
N PHE A 166 -6.19 11.50 1.72
CA PHE A 166 -7.32 11.07 0.89
C PHE A 166 -8.61 11.83 1.21
N TRP A 167 -9.55 11.81 0.28
CA TRP A 167 -10.91 12.31 0.53
C TRP A 167 -11.62 11.42 1.54
N LYS A 168 -12.12 12.01 2.63
CA LYS A 168 -12.84 11.30 3.68
C LYS A 168 -14.01 10.48 3.11
N THR A 169 -14.78 11.10 2.22
CA THR A 169 -15.96 10.50 1.59
C THR A 169 -15.61 9.29 0.73
N ALA A 170 -14.45 9.27 0.06
CA ALA A 170 -14.02 8.15 -0.77
C ALA A 170 -13.78 6.89 0.09
N VAL A 171 -13.16 7.05 1.26
CA VAL A 171 -12.91 5.93 2.18
C VAL A 171 -14.17 5.53 2.95
N GLN A 172 -15.01 6.50 3.35
CA GLN A 172 -16.30 6.23 3.99
C GLN A 172 -17.27 5.47 3.09
N ALA A 173 -17.32 5.80 1.79
CA ALA A 173 -18.16 5.09 0.82
C ALA A 173 -17.78 3.62 0.66
N LEU A 174 -16.54 3.25 1.00
CA LEU A 174 -16.06 1.87 1.00
C LEU A 174 -16.23 1.16 2.36
N GLY A 175 -16.75 1.86 3.38
CA GLY A 175 -16.94 1.31 4.74
C GLY A 175 -15.74 1.49 5.68
N GLY A 176 -14.75 2.33 5.34
CA GLY A 176 -13.57 2.55 6.19
C GLY A 176 -12.49 1.47 6.03
N TYR A 177 -11.65 1.33 7.05
CA TYR A 177 -10.64 0.26 7.17
C TYR A 177 -11.28 -1.05 7.62
N THR A 178 -10.88 -2.18 7.04
CA THR A 178 -11.32 -3.48 7.56
C THR A 178 -10.71 -3.74 8.95
N THR A 179 -11.49 -4.38 9.82
CA THR A 179 -11.04 -4.88 11.13
C THR A 179 -10.78 -6.39 11.11
N ASP A 180 -10.92 -7.02 9.94
CA ASP A 180 -10.62 -8.43 9.73
C ASP A 180 -9.10 -8.70 9.74
N GLN A 181 -8.72 -9.96 9.55
CA GLN A 181 -7.33 -10.41 9.57
C GLN A 181 -6.56 -10.10 8.27
N TRP A 182 -6.70 -8.88 7.75
CA TRP A 182 -5.96 -8.39 6.58
C TRP A 182 -5.01 -7.25 6.97
N PRO A 183 -3.93 -7.00 6.19
CA PRO A 183 -3.23 -5.73 6.23
C PRO A 183 -4.20 -4.62 5.86
N GLU A 184 -4.64 -3.84 6.84
CA GLU A 184 -5.80 -2.95 6.71
C GLU A 184 -5.61 -1.84 5.67
N ASP A 185 -4.37 -1.39 5.49
CA ASP A 185 -4.01 -0.36 4.52
C ASP A 185 -4.03 -0.92 3.09
N TYR A 186 -3.35 -2.04 2.86
CA TYR A 186 -3.27 -2.64 1.53
C TYR A 186 -4.62 -3.16 1.03
N GLU A 187 -5.44 -3.73 1.94
CA GLU A 187 -6.81 -4.11 1.64
C GLU A 187 -7.65 -2.91 1.19
N LEU A 188 -7.53 -1.77 1.87
CA LEU A 188 -8.22 -0.54 1.47
C LEU A 188 -7.75 -0.06 0.09
N TRP A 189 -6.45 -0.10 -0.21
CA TRP A 189 -5.93 0.27 -1.53
C TRP A 189 -6.49 -0.61 -2.65
N LEU A 190 -6.62 -1.92 -2.39
CA LEU A 190 -7.23 -2.87 -3.32
C LEU A 190 -8.73 -2.57 -3.53
N ARG A 191 -9.49 -2.28 -2.47
CA ARG A 191 -10.90 -1.85 -2.62
C ARG A 191 -11.01 -0.58 -3.43
N MET A 192 -10.24 0.46 -3.08
CA MET A 192 -10.23 1.73 -3.83
C MET A 192 -9.95 1.48 -5.32
N TYR A 193 -8.90 0.70 -5.61
CA TYR A 193 -8.55 0.31 -6.97
C TYR A 193 -9.70 -0.39 -7.70
N THR A 194 -10.32 -1.41 -7.11
CA THR A 194 -11.41 -2.17 -7.76
C THR A 194 -12.68 -1.36 -8.00
N THR A 195 -12.89 -0.28 -7.26
CA THR A 195 -13.99 0.67 -7.50
C THR A 195 -13.66 1.75 -8.53
N GLY A 196 -12.47 1.69 -9.15
CA GLY A 196 -12.03 2.67 -10.16
C GLY A 196 -11.49 3.97 -9.58
N LEU A 197 -11.28 4.05 -8.26
CA LEU A 197 -10.71 5.25 -7.64
C LEU A 197 -9.23 5.39 -8.00
N ARG A 198 -8.85 6.58 -8.45
CA ARG A 198 -7.48 6.90 -8.86
C ARG A 198 -6.66 7.32 -7.65
N MET A 199 -5.43 6.81 -7.57
CA MET A 199 -4.52 7.04 -6.45
C MET A 199 -3.13 7.36 -7.00
N ALA A 200 -2.41 8.29 -6.41
CA ALA A 200 -1.11 8.72 -6.91
C ALA A 200 -0.12 9.04 -5.79
N LYS A 201 1.11 9.40 -6.16
CA LYS A 201 2.10 10.00 -5.25
C LYS A 201 2.77 11.24 -5.82
N LEU A 202 3.03 12.18 -4.93
CA LEU A 202 3.94 13.27 -5.21
C LEU A 202 5.38 12.75 -5.35
N PRO A 203 6.15 13.21 -6.35
CA PRO A 203 7.56 12.81 -6.55
C PRO A 203 8.51 13.50 -5.54
N ARG A 204 8.07 13.74 -4.31
CA ARG A 204 8.79 14.49 -3.26
C ARG A 204 8.87 13.65 -1.99
N TYR A 205 10.05 13.66 -1.37
CA TYR A 205 10.28 13.01 -0.08
C TYR A 205 9.72 13.90 1.03
N LEU A 206 8.54 13.54 1.57
CA LEU A 206 7.80 14.39 2.53
C LEU A 206 7.51 13.69 3.86
N LEU A 207 8.01 12.46 4.05
CA LEU A 207 7.89 11.71 5.28
C LEU A 207 9.18 10.95 5.58
N GLY A 208 9.70 11.12 6.79
CA GLY A 208 10.61 10.17 7.41
C GLY A 208 9.80 9.02 7.98
N TRP A 209 10.06 7.80 7.51
CA TRP A 209 9.37 6.58 7.93
C TRP A 209 10.27 5.76 8.87
N ARG A 210 9.92 5.66 10.15
CA ARG A 210 10.79 5.06 11.15
C ARG A 210 10.84 3.56 10.98
N GLU A 211 12.04 3.01 10.87
CA GLU A 211 12.29 1.58 10.85
C GLU A 211 12.77 1.10 12.22
N ARG A 212 12.09 0.09 12.75
CA ARG A 212 12.48 -0.67 13.93
C ARG A 212 12.02 -2.13 13.78
N PRO A 213 12.62 -3.10 14.49
CA PRO A 213 12.30 -4.52 14.34
C PRO A 213 10.87 -4.90 14.78
N ASP A 214 10.31 -4.16 15.73
CA ASP A 214 9.03 -4.41 16.43
C ASP A 214 7.83 -3.68 15.80
N ARG A 215 7.99 -3.08 14.61
CA ARG A 215 6.86 -2.45 13.91
C ARG A 215 5.76 -3.47 13.64
N THR A 216 4.51 -3.03 13.69
CA THR A 216 3.34 -3.88 13.42
C THR A 216 3.49 -4.65 12.11
N SER A 217 3.90 -3.98 11.02
CA SER A 217 4.13 -4.62 9.72
C SER A 217 5.26 -5.67 9.66
N ARG A 218 6.05 -5.82 10.73
CA ARG A 218 7.11 -6.84 10.88
C ARG A 218 6.68 -8.02 11.73
N VAL A 219 5.82 -7.81 12.72
CA VAL A 219 5.53 -8.79 13.77
C VAL A 219 4.08 -9.25 13.82
N ASP A 220 3.15 -8.44 13.30
CA ASP A 220 1.73 -8.78 13.32
C ASP A 220 1.41 -9.83 12.24
N PRO A 221 0.75 -10.95 12.60
CA PRO A 221 0.42 -12.03 11.66
C PRO A 221 -0.40 -11.58 10.44
N ARG A 222 -1.15 -10.48 10.55
CA ARG A 222 -1.92 -9.93 9.42
C ARG A 222 -1.03 -9.49 8.27
N TYR A 223 0.23 -9.15 8.54
CA TYR A 223 1.21 -8.78 7.51
C TYR A 223 2.07 -9.95 7.03
N ALA A 224 1.73 -11.18 7.41
CA ALA A 224 2.43 -12.36 6.90
C ALA A 224 2.26 -12.47 5.39
N ARG A 225 3.31 -12.91 4.69
CA ARG A 225 3.31 -13.05 3.23
C ARG A 225 2.15 -13.90 2.70
N THR A 226 1.77 -14.95 3.44
CA THR A 226 0.64 -15.82 3.09
C THR A 226 -0.69 -15.10 3.11
N ILE A 227 -0.87 -14.12 3.99
CA ILE A 227 -2.07 -13.27 4.06
C ILE A 227 -2.10 -12.32 2.86
N PHE A 228 -0.96 -11.70 2.52
CA PHE A 228 -0.85 -10.88 1.31
C PHE A 228 -1.14 -11.66 0.02
N ASP A 229 -0.62 -12.88 -0.12
CA ASP A 229 -0.90 -13.72 -1.28
C ASP A 229 -2.38 -14.13 -1.37
N GLU A 230 -3.02 -14.41 -0.22
CA GLU A 230 -4.47 -14.72 -0.16
C GLU A 230 -5.32 -13.52 -0.53
N LEU A 231 -4.98 -12.35 0.00
CA LEU A 231 -5.64 -11.09 -0.28
C LEU A 231 -5.56 -10.75 -1.77
N ARG A 232 -4.35 -10.82 -2.36
CA ARG A 232 -4.16 -10.59 -3.81
C ARG A 232 -4.96 -11.56 -4.65
N ALA A 233 -4.97 -12.85 -4.32
CA ALA A 233 -5.75 -13.84 -5.06
C ALA A 233 -7.26 -13.56 -5.00
N ASN A 234 -7.77 -13.11 -3.85
CA ASN A 234 -9.17 -12.72 -3.67
C ASN A 234 -9.55 -11.54 -4.58
N PHE A 235 -8.70 -10.51 -4.65
CA PHE A 235 -8.94 -9.34 -5.50
C PHE A 235 -8.69 -9.61 -6.98
N LEU A 236 -7.64 -10.38 -7.34
CA LEU A 236 -7.34 -10.78 -8.72
C LEU A 236 -8.50 -11.59 -9.32
N ALA A 237 -9.11 -12.50 -8.56
CA ALA A 237 -10.25 -13.29 -9.03
C ALA A 237 -11.45 -12.43 -9.47
N ARG A 238 -11.53 -11.17 -9.03
CA ARG A 238 -12.57 -10.21 -9.41
C ARG A 238 -12.10 -9.17 -10.41
N ASP A 239 -10.82 -9.20 -10.80
CA ASP A 239 -10.24 -8.21 -11.69
C ASP A 239 -10.82 -8.36 -13.11
N PRO A 240 -11.46 -7.33 -13.67
CA PRO A 240 -12.12 -7.42 -14.97
C PRO A 240 -11.21 -7.90 -16.10
N ARG A 241 -9.90 -7.68 -16.02
CA ARG A 241 -8.94 -8.09 -17.06
C ARG A 241 -8.83 -9.61 -17.20
N LEU A 242 -9.05 -10.35 -16.11
CA LEU A 242 -9.05 -11.82 -16.12
C LEU A 242 -10.34 -12.41 -16.70
N HIS A 243 -11.40 -11.60 -16.83
CA HIS A 243 -12.72 -12.03 -17.33
C HIS A 243 -12.98 -11.69 -18.80
N ARG A 244 -11.99 -11.13 -19.51
CA ARG A 244 -12.10 -10.72 -20.93
C ARG A 244 -12.01 -11.89 -21.93
N GLY A 245 -12.04 -13.14 -21.47
CA GLY A 245 -11.97 -14.34 -22.33
C GLY A 245 -10.62 -14.60 -23.00
N ARG A 246 -9.55 -13.93 -22.56
CA ARG A 246 -8.18 -14.18 -23.03
C ARG A 246 -7.61 -15.43 -22.37
N PRO A 247 -6.75 -16.22 -23.06
CA PRO A 247 -6.00 -17.28 -22.40
C PRO A 247 -5.18 -16.72 -21.23
N LEU A 248 -5.28 -17.34 -20.06
CA LEU A 248 -4.53 -16.91 -18.87
C LEU A 248 -3.21 -17.68 -18.77
N VAL A 249 -2.11 -16.98 -18.51
CA VAL A 249 -0.77 -17.56 -18.49
C VAL A 249 0.00 -17.07 -17.28
N TYR A 250 0.74 -17.96 -16.62
CA TYR A 250 1.52 -17.61 -15.44
C TYR A 250 3.01 -17.64 -15.77
N TRP A 251 3.71 -16.52 -15.60
CA TRP A 251 5.17 -16.45 -15.71
C TRP A 251 5.81 -16.76 -14.36
N GLY A 252 6.64 -17.80 -14.36
CA GLY A 252 7.35 -18.37 -13.23
C GLY A 252 6.80 -19.75 -12.90
N ALA A 253 7.54 -20.80 -13.24
CA ALA A 253 7.14 -22.18 -12.97
C ALA A 253 7.78 -22.76 -11.70
N GLY A 254 8.50 -21.95 -10.91
CA GLY A 254 9.20 -22.40 -9.69
C GLY A 254 8.28 -22.78 -8.52
N ARG A 255 8.73 -23.68 -7.63
CA ARG A 255 7.92 -24.23 -6.53
C ARG A 255 7.23 -23.16 -5.66
N VAL A 256 7.96 -22.12 -5.25
CA VAL A 256 7.41 -21.02 -4.42
C VAL A 256 6.36 -20.24 -5.20
N THR A 257 6.63 -19.91 -6.46
CA THR A 257 5.65 -19.25 -7.34
C THR A 257 4.38 -20.07 -7.48
N ARG A 258 4.50 -21.38 -7.73
CA ARG A 258 3.35 -22.29 -7.85
C ARG A 258 2.50 -22.29 -6.60
N GLN A 259 3.10 -22.34 -5.41
CA GLN A 259 2.37 -22.29 -4.14
C GLN A 259 1.57 -20.98 -3.96
N ARG A 260 2.09 -19.86 -4.48
CA ARG A 260 1.40 -18.57 -4.44
C ARG A 260 0.25 -18.53 -5.44
N ALA A 261 0.55 -18.90 -6.68
CA ALA A 261 -0.38 -19.00 -7.79
C ALA A 261 -1.55 -19.97 -7.53
N ARG A 262 -1.32 -21.04 -6.75
CA ARG A 262 -2.35 -22.02 -6.35
C ARG A 262 -3.61 -21.37 -5.80
N ARG A 263 -3.48 -20.28 -5.02
CA ARG A 263 -4.62 -19.57 -4.43
C ARG A 263 -5.59 -19.00 -5.46
N LEU A 264 -5.08 -18.56 -6.60
CA LEU A 264 -5.88 -18.04 -7.70
C LEU A 264 -6.40 -19.19 -8.59
N ILE A 265 -5.57 -20.23 -8.78
CA ILE A 265 -5.95 -21.45 -9.52
C ILE A 265 -7.15 -22.15 -8.86
N ASP A 266 -7.13 -22.30 -7.53
CA ASP A 266 -8.20 -22.94 -6.76
C ASP A 266 -9.52 -22.14 -6.79
N ARG A 267 -9.47 -20.90 -7.25
CA ARG A 267 -10.63 -20.03 -7.51
C ARG A 267 -11.13 -20.10 -8.96
N GLY A 268 -10.64 -21.05 -9.75
CA GLY A 268 -11.08 -21.29 -11.12
C GLY A 268 -10.23 -20.61 -12.21
N PHE A 269 -9.11 -19.96 -11.86
CA PHE A 269 -8.25 -19.25 -12.81
C PHE A 269 -7.00 -20.06 -13.15
N ALA A 270 -7.19 -21.31 -13.58
CA ALA A 270 -6.08 -22.15 -14.02
C ALA A 270 -5.38 -21.56 -15.26
N PRO A 271 -4.03 -21.54 -15.31
CA PRO A 271 -3.33 -21.09 -16.50
C PRO A 271 -3.43 -22.14 -17.62
N GLU A 272 -3.46 -21.66 -18.86
CA GLU A 272 -3.35 -22.48 -20.08
C GLU A 272 -1.88 -22.89 -20.33
N ALA A 273 -0.93 -22.11 -19.82
CA ALA A 273 0.50 -22.39 -19.86
C ALA A 273 1.25 -21.74 -18.68
N TRP A 274 2.36 -22.37 -18.30
CA TRP A 274 3.41 -21.74 -17.52
C TRP A 274 4.49 -21.19 -18.46
N ILE A 275 5.06 -20.03 -18.14
CA ILE A 275 6.20 -19.47 -18.86
C ILE A 275 7.40 -19.44 -17.92
N ASP A 276 8.54 -19.97 -18.37
CA ASP A 276 9.79 -19.91 -17.64
C ASP A 276 10.98 -19.79 -18.62
N VAL A 277 12.11 -19.33 -18.11
CA VAL A 277 13.36 -19.21 -18.88
C VAL A 277 14.39 -20.26 -18.49
N ASP A 278 14.11 -20.99 -17.42
CA ASP A 278 14.93 -22.10 -16.96
C ASP A 278 14.78 -23.31 -17.89
N PRO A 279 15.85 -23.71 -18.61
CA PRO A 279 15.81 -24.82 -19.55
C PRO A 279 15.41 -26.14 -18.91
N ASP A 280 15.72 -26.33 -17.62
CA ASP A 280 15.38 -27.57 -16.91
C ASP A 280 13.87 -27.68 -16.68
N LYS A 281 13.14 -26.55 -16.66
CA LYS A 281 11.69 -26.53 -16.50
C LYS A 281 10.92 -26.58 -17.81
N ILE A 282 11.50 -26.09 -18.90
CA ILE A 282 10.83 -26.02 -20.20
C ILE A 282 10.46 -27.43 -20.67
N GLY A 283 9.22 -27.61 -21.12
CA GLY A 283 8.67 -28.91 -21.54
C GLY A 283 8.09 -29.76 -20.41
N GLN A 284 8.31 -29.41 -19.13
CA GLN A 284 7.66 -30.10 -18.02
C GLN A 284 6.13 -29.86 -18.03
N ILE A 285 5.40 -30.79 -17.43
CA ILE A 285 3.96 -30.67 -17.20
C ILE A 285 3.72 -30.46 -15.69
N ILE A 286 3.14 -29.32 -15.34
CA ILE A 286 2.89 -28.92 -13.96
C ILE A 286 1.38 -28.85 -13.75
N TRP A 287 0.85 -29.76 -12.92
CA TRP A 287 -0.59 -29.86 -12.66
C TRP A 287 -1.43 -29.99 -13.94
N GLY A 288 -0.92 -30.73 -14.93
CA GLY A 288 -1.56 -30.91 -16.23
C GLY A 288 -1.32 -29.77 -17.23
N VAL A 289 -0.56 -28.73 -16.87
CA VAL A 289 -0.30 -27.55 -17.70
C VAL A 289 1.17 -27.52 -18.15
N PRO A 290 1.48 -27.38 -19.46
CA PRO A 290 2.85 -27.38 -19.95
C PRO A 290 3.61 -26.09 -19.58
N VAL A 291 4.93 -26.22 -19.46
CA VAL A 291 5.87 -25.09 -19.31
C VAL A 291 6.50 -24.77 -20.66
N HIS A 292 6.40 -23.52 -21.09
CA HIS A 292 6.94 -23.03 -22.35
C HIS A 292 7.97 -21.91 -22.16
N THR A 293 8.75 -21.68 -23.21
CA THR A 293 9.62 -20.52 -23.36
C THR A 293 8.80 -19.23 -23.53
N PRO A 294 9.39 -18.04 -23.27
CA PRO A 294 8.72 -16.76 -23.50
C PRO A 294 8.17 -16.57 -24.92
N SER A 295 8.82 -17.14 -25.93
CA SER A 295 8.38 -17.06 -27.34
C SER A 295 6.96 -17.59 -27.58
N TRP A 296 6.45 -18.47 -26.73
CA TRP A 296 5.07 -18.97 -26.79
C TRP A 296 4.03 -17.86 -26.66
N LEU A 297 4.38 -16.76 -26.00
CA LEU A 297 3.52 -15.58 -25.81
C LEU A 297 3.23 -14.81 -27.11
N ASN A 298 3.94 -15.10 -28.21
CA ASN A 298 3.70 -14.48 -29.53
C ASN A 298 2.47 -15.03 -30.27
N ARG A 299 1.71 -15.92 -29.64
CA ARG A 299 0.51 -16.55 -30.23
C ARG A 299 -0.71 -15.63 -30.29
N ARG A 300 -1.75 -16.12 -30.97
CA ARG A 300 -3.09 -15.53 -31.05
C ARG A 300 -4.16 -16.55 -30.59
N PRO A 301 -5.20 -16.12 -29.84
CA PRO A 301 -5.38 -14.78 -29.26
C PRO A 301 -4.27 -14.44 -28.24
N ARG A 302 -3.97 -13.14 -28.04
CA ARG A 302 -2.89 -12.71 -27.13
C ARG A 302 -3.25 -13.09 -25.69
N PRO A 303 -2.46 -13.94 -25.01
CA PRO A 303 -2.71 -14.29 -23.61
C PRO A 303 -2.65 -13.09 -22.67
N PHE A 304 -3.32 -13.19 -21.53
CA PHE A 304 -3.11 -12.30 -20.39
C PHE A 304 -2.10 -12.95 -19.43
N VAL A 305 -1.06 -12.20 -19.02
CA VAL A 305 0.08 -12.77 -18.29
C VAL A 305 0.08 -12.30 -16.84
N LEU A 306 0.11 -13.24 -15.89
CA LEU A 306 0.42 -12.97 -14.49
C LEU A 306 1.87 -13.32 -14.21
N VAL A 307 2.67 -12.31 -13.87
CA VAL A 307 4.10 -12.45 -13.57
C VAL A 307 4.29 -12.64 -12.08
N TYR A 308 4.45 -13.89 -11.64
CA TYR A 308 4.66 -14.24 -10.23
C TYR A 308 6.15 -14.31 -9.84
N VAL A 309 7.06 -13.98 -10.76
CA VAL A 309 8.50 -13.92 -10.47
C VAL A 309 8.80 -12.67 -9.64
N THR A 310 9.44 -12.86 -8.49
CA THR A 310 9.69 -11.80 -7.49
C THR A 310 11.17 -11.47 -7.29
N ASN A 311 12.07 -12.19 -7.96
CA ASN A 311 13.50 -11.95 -7.84
C ASN A 311 13.85 -10.57 -8.40
N HIS A 312 14.65 -9.81 -7.65
CA HIS A 312 15.12 -8.49 -8.08
C HIS A 312 15.89 -8.61 -9.41
N GLY A 313 15.67 -7.69 -10.34
CA GLY A 313 16.23 -7.71 -11.69
C GLY A 313 15.50 -8.64 -12.66
N ALA A 314 15.01 -9.80 -12.21
CA ALA A 314 14.26 -10.72 -13.06
C ALA A 314 12.93 -10.09 -13.55
N ARG A 315 12.25 -9.32 -12.71
CA ARG A 315 11.02 -8.63 -13.11
C ARG A 315 11.26 -7.55 -14.15
N ASP A 316 12.32 -6.77 -14.01
CA ASP A 316 12.66 -5.74 -15.00
C ASP A 316 12.99 -6.39 -16.36
N LEU A 317 13.70 -7.52 -16.38
CA LEU A 317 13.96 -8.30 -17.59
C LEU A 317 12.68 -8.84 -18.22
N ILE A 318 11.76 -9.40 -17.42
CA ILE A 318 10.46 -9.90 -17.90
C ILE A 318 9.63 -8.74 -18.48
N ASN A 319 9.61 -7.59 -17.83
CA ASN A 319 8.92 -6.40 -18.33
C ASN A 319 9.50 -5.96 -19.68
N SER A 320 10.82 -5.96 -19.85
CA SER A 320 11.47 -5.66 -21.13
C SER A 320 11.05 -6.64 -22.23
N TRP A 321 11.12 -7.96 -21.96
CA TRP A 321 10.69 -8.97 -22.94
C TRP A 321 9.21 -8.85 -23.32
N LEU A 322 8.34 -8.64 -22.35
CA LEU A 322 6.91 -8.44 -22.61
C LEU A 322 6.68 -7.19 -23.47
N THR A 323 7.39 -6.09 -23.17
CA THR A 323 7.32 -4.85 -23.96
C THR A 323 7.82 -5.05 -25.38
N GLU A 324 8.92 -5.78 -25.58
CA GLU A 324 9.45 -6.14 -26.91
C GLU A 324 8.47 -7.00 -27.70
N MET A 325 7.68 -7.86 -27.04
CA MET A 325 6.57 -8.62 -27.63
C MET A 325 5.28 -7.79 -27.81
N GLY A 326 5.34 -6.48 -27.51
CA GLY A 326 4.22 -5.55 -27.62
C GLY A 326 3.11 -5.76 -26.59
N TYR A 327 3.41 -6.33 -25.42
CA TYR A 327 2.50 -6.36 -24.27
C TYR A 327 2.55 -5.03 -23.52
N GLN A 328 1.39 -4.53 -23.13
CA GLN A 328 1.26 -3.31 -22.34
C GLN A 328 1.12 -3.64 -20.83
N PRO A 329 1.97 -3.07 -19.94
CA PRO A 329 1.83 -3.25 -18.51
C PRO A 329 0.48 -2.71 -18.02
N GLY A 330 -0.20 -3.47 -17.16
CA GLY A 330 -1.52 -3.11 -16.65
C GLY A 330 -2.69 -3.45 -17.59
N GLU A 331 -2.46 -3.72 -18.87
CA GLU A 331 -3.53 -4.10 -19.81
C GLU A 331 -3.40 -5.53 -20.32
N ASP A 332 -2.18 -5.98 -20.58
CA ASP A 332 -1.90 -7.34 -21.05
C ASP A 332 -1.23 -8.22 -20.00
N TYR A 333 -0.64 -7.61 -18.98
CA TYR A 333 0.01 -8.35 -17.91
C TYR A 333 0.04 -7.58 -16.58
N LEU A 334 0.21 -8.34 -15.51
CA LEU A 334 0.33 -7.85 -14.14
C LEU A 334 1.46 -8.54 -13.39
N GLY A 335 2.21 -7.79 -12.60
CA GLY A 335 3.11 -8.35 -11.59
C GLY A 335 2.31 -8.82 -10.38
N VAL A 336 2.64 -9.99 -9.82
CA VAL A 336 1.97 -10.55 -8.64
C VAL A 336 2.96 -10.95 -7.55
N GLY A 337 2.93 -10.17 -6.47
CA GLY A 337 3.64 -10.30 -5.21
C GLY A 337 5.14 -10.41 -5.22
#